data_AF-A0A7X9B740-F1
#
_entry.id   AF-A0A7X9B740-F1
#
_cell.length_a   1.000
_cell.length_b   1.000
_cell.length_c   1.000
_cell.angle_alpha   90.00
_cell.angle_beta   90.00
_cell.angle_gamma   90.00
#
_symmetry.space_group_name_H-M   'P 1'
#
loop_
_entity.id
_entity.type
_entity.pdbx_description
1 polymer ?
#
loop_
_entity_poly.entity_id
_entity_poly.type
_entity_poly.pdbx_seq_one_letter_code
_entity_poly.pdbx_strand_id
1 'polypeptide(L)'
;MKSWWFRMKPRSILRTIEWFPSFAKLEGRDWNKKDEIKISARTGKAINTVRREYIFNAHGEDCGLTLDEFMSGKYDLVDVESAGRNDKISFEFFGFGYVNSENIVKVTDVGRLITDRKMNEEYLLKQLLKLQFSSPIIKKDFEGNYIFPMEVLLKTFEKFDYLTHLEVALLFGCVNIDNLDKTIDAIYKFRKEYGKLENKLKTKEVVDIYVRVLNNTYPEIDNKPETYIDYADAFIRAVTYTGLFLTRGRGVYTKLYVPDHSKVKVELLQAKHEFIYNEEQDLDTYMKYYGDPYNIILPWDNPQDRKILVQEKLRDYKAIIDDALKIDKELAIKDLSEIEELINTEDYKELVVADEKLSSSLLNINERIFIQSTSKTKETRLEIIDKFDDISNGTEDMAALWLEVNTWKSIVAMDGTHKVKRNFRIEEDLTPKSFAPGIGNTPDMEVYVNGSILIPEVSLMSGVKQWEHEGSSVIDHVLKFIERYNDKDVYGIFISKKMNVRTMWQFFILNRESWVGRNVPVIPITIKQYVDIIFYIYANDLDIHDFTDLISSISDNAFNVENYIDWEINIDFIIKNWKANIR
;
A
#
# COMPACT_ATOMS: atom_id res chain seq x y z
N MET A 1 -16.29 -29.18 5.95
CA MET A 1 -15.74 -28.07 5.15
C MET A 1 -14.25 -27.96 5.48
N LYS A 2 -13.34 -28.41 4.61
CA LYS A 2 -11.95 -28.82 4.95
C LYS A 2 -10.83 -27.90 4.40
N SER A 3 -11.06 -26.60 4.34
CA SER A 3 -10.06 -25.57 3.98
C SER A 3 -10.22 -24.32 4.86
N TRP A 4 -9.19 -23.51 5.06
CA TRP A 4 -9.39 -22.19 5.67
C TRP A 4 -9.64 -21.12 4.58
N TRP A 5 -9.90 -19.88 4.99
CA TRP A 5 -10.27 -18.79 4.08
C TRP A 5 -9.70 -17.45 4.59
N PHE A 6 -9.70 -16.42 3.75
CA PHE A 6 -9.28 -15.07 4.16
C PHE A 6 -10.35 -14.02 3.78
N ARG A 7 -10.46 -12.92 4.53
CA ARG A 7 -11.48 -11.88 4.24
C ARG A 7 -11.19 -11.18 2.92
N MET A 8 -12.22 -10.96 2.11
CA MET A 8 -12.12 -10.30 0.79
C MET A 8 -12.98 -9.04 0.67
N LYS A 9 -13.63 -8.60 1.74
CA LYS A 9 -14.59 -7.47 1.72
C LYS A 9 -14.34 -6.50 2.89
N PRO A 10 -13.55 -5.44 2.69
CA PRO A 10 -12.73 -5.18 1.50
C PRO A 10 -11.51 -6.14 1.46
N ARG A 11 -10.89 -6.32 0.28
CA ARG A 11 -9.62 -7.06 0.17
C ARG A 11 -8.44 -6.27 0.76
N SER A 12 -8.58 -4.94 0.78
CA SER A 12 -7.60 -4.00 1.32
C SER A 12 -7.73 -3.88 2.84
N ILE A 13 -6.66 -4.21 3.55
CA ILE A 13 -6.58 -3.97 5.00
C ILE A 13 -6.54 -2.47 5.32
N LEU A 14 -5.90 -1.63 4.47
CA LEU A 14 -5.92 -0.18 4.67
C LEU A 14 -7.33 0.39 4.65
N ARG A 15 -8.15 0.02 3.66
CA ARG A 15 -9.56 0.44 3.64
C ARG A 15 -10.32 -0.01 4.89
N THR A 16 -10.02 -1.22 5.37
CA THR A 16 -10.61 -1.72 6.63
C THR A 16 -10.20 -0.82 7.81
N ILE A 17 -8.94 -0.41 7.90
CA ILE A 17 -8.43 0.51 8.92
C ILE A 17 -9.03 1.91 8.76
N GLU A 18 -9.18 2.43 7.53
CA GLU A 18 -9.77 3.74 7.24
C GLU A 18 -11.26 3.82 7.64
N TRP A 19 -12.02 2.75 7.42
CA TRP A 19 -13.45 2.70 7.76
C TRP A 19 -13.71 2.42 9.24
N PHE A 20 -12.78 1.75 9.92
CA PHE A 20 -12.96 1.33 11.31
C PHE A 20 -13.30 2.47 12.29
N PRO A 21 -12.71 3.68 12.22
CA PRO A 21 -13.11 4.81 13.06
C PRO A 21 -14.61 5.14 13.03
N SER A 22 -15.28 4.96 11.89
CA SER A 22 -16.73 5.16 11.77
C SER A 22 -17.52 4.09 12.51
N PHE A 23 -17.02 2.85 12.57
CA PHE A 23 -17.59 1.78 13.39
C PHE A 23 -17.35 2.00 14.88
N ALA A 24 -16.12 2.41 15.25
CA ALA A 24 -15.74 2.65 16.63
C ALA A 24 -16.55 3.75 17.32
N LYS A 25 -16.96 4.79 16.58
CA LYS A 25 -17.87 5.85 17.07
C LYS A 25 -19.25 5.32 17.52
N LEU A 26 -19.62 4.10 17.12
CA LEU A 26 -20.91 3.49 17.45
C LEU A 26 -20.84 2.57 18.67
N GLU A 27 -19.71 2.51 19.37
CA GLU A 27 -19.53 1.71 20.57
C GLU A 27 -20.65 1.94 21.60
N GLY A 28 -21.10 0.84 22.22
CA GLY A 28 -22.19 0.87 23.20
C GLY A 28 -23.60 0.91 22.58
N ARG A 29 -23.72 0.99 21.25
CA ARG A 29 -25.01 0.97 20.55
C ARG A 29 -25.37 -0.42 20.05
N ASP A 30 -26.67 -0.69 19.97
CA ASP A 30 -27.21 -1.93 19.38
C ASP A 30 -27.06 -1.91 17.84
N TRP A 31 -26.14 -2.72 17.33
CA TRP A 31 -25.87 -2.91 15.90
C TRP A 31 -27.09 -3.34 15.09
N ASN A 32 -28.04 -4.01 15.74
CA ASN A 32 -29.25 -4.55 15.13
C ASN A 32 -30.48 -3.69 15.40
N LYS A 33 -30.33 -2.47 15.94
CA LYS A 33 -31.43 -1.53 16.17
C LYS A 33 -32.18 -1.21 14.88
N LYS A 34 -33.44 -1.64 14.80
CA LYS A 34 -34.32 -1.43 13.65
C LYS A 34 -35.14 -0.16 13.76
N ASP A 35 -35.44 0.42 12.61
CA ASP A 35 -36.54 1.36 12.43
C ASP A 35 -37.59 0.66 11.57
N GLU A 36 -38.70 0.24 12.18
CA GLU A 36 -39.76 -0.54 11.50
C GLU A 36 -40.58 0.31 10.51
N ILE A 37 -40.47 1.65 10.58
CA ILE A 37 -41.20 2.56 9.69
C ILE A 37 -40.42 2.77 8.39
N LYS A 38 -39.08 2.84 8.48
CA LYS A 38 -38.22 3.11 7.33
C LYS A 38 -37.83 1.80 6.64
N ILE A 39 -38.21 1.68 5.37
CA ILE A 39 -38.06 0.45 4.58
C ILE A 39 -37.07 0.67 3.43
N SER A 40 -36.14 -0.27 3.29
CA SER A 40 -35.23 -0.34 2.15
C SER A 40 -35.99 -0.63 0.86
N ALA A 41 -35.89 0.25 -0.13
CA ALA A 41 -36.46 0.06 -1.46
C ALA A 41 -35.87 -1.17 -2.17
N ARG A 42 -34.60 -1.52 -1.87
CA ARG A 42 -33.92 -2.67 -2.46
C ARG A 42 -34.38 -4.00 -1.90
N THR A 43 -34.56 -4.09 -0.58
CA THR A 43 -34.79 -5.38 0.12
C THR A 43 -36.22 -5.56 0.62
N GLY A 44 -37.02 -4.49 0.68
CA GLY A 44 -38.36 -4.48 1.25
C GLY A 44 -38.41 -4.70 2.77
N LYS A 45 -37.26 -4.56 3.46
CA LYS A 45 -37.14 -4.79 4.90
C LYS A 45 -36.89 -3.50 5.66
N ALA A 46 -37.26 -3.51 6.94
CA ALA A 46 -36.87 -2.48 7.90
C ALA A 46 -35.35 -2.30 7.94
N ILE A 47 -34.93 -1.05 8.01
CA ILE A 47 -33.50 -0.69 8.04
C ILE A 47 -32.90 -0.88 9.43
N ASN A 48 -31.58 -1.07 9.50
CA ASN A 48 -30.86 -1.00 10.77
C ASN A 48 -30.14 0.35 10.90
N THR A 49 -30.67 1.21 11.77
CA THR A 49 -30.22 2.61 11.93
C THR A 49 -28.73 2.73 12.22
N VAL A 50 -28.20 1.90 13.11
CA VAL A 50 -26.77 1.93 13.50
C VAL A 50 -25.87 1.48 12.34
N ARG A 51 -26.27 0.44 11.59
CA ARG A 51 -25.50 -0.01 10.41
C ARG A 51 -25.47 1.02 9.31
N ARG A 52 -26.58 1.73 9.11
CA ARG A 52 -26.66 2.80 8.11
C ARG A 52 -25.85 4.01 8.49
N GLU A 53 -25.87 4.41 9.75
CA GLU A 53 -25.01 5.48 10.24
C GLU A 53 -23.53 5.12 10.02
N TYR A 54 -23.14 3.87 10.28
CA TYR A 54 -21.82 3.37 9.90
C TYR A 54 -21.56 3.52 8.40
N ILE A 55 -22.42 2.96 7.54
CA ILE A 55 -22.20 2.98 6.09
C ILE A 55 -22.16 4.41 5.55
N PHE A 56 -23.03 5.29 6.04
CA PHE A 56 -23.03 6.69 5.64
C PHE A 56 -21.73 7.39 6.05
N ASN A 57 -21.23 7.15 7.27
CA ASN A 57 -20.01 7.80 7.74
C ASN A 57 -18.73 7.19 7.12
N ALA A 58 -18.75 5.91 6.75
CA ALA A 58 -17.59 5.22 6.15
C ALA A 58 -17.54 5.31 4.62
N HIS A 59 -18.71 5.36 3.96
CA HIS A 59 -18.86 5.26 2.49
C HIS A 59 -19.74 6.36 1.87
N GLY A 60 -20.45 7.16 2.67
CA GLY A 60 -21.56 8.02 2.22
C GLY A 60 -21.15 9.19 1.32
N GLU A 61 -19.87 9.45 1.15
CA GLU A 61 -19.38 10.50 0.25
C GLU A 61 -19.68 10.18 -1.22
N ASP A 62 -19.83 8.91 -1.58
CA ASP A 62 -20.11 8.45 -2.94
C ASP A 62 -21.60 8.37 -3.27
N CYS A 63 -22.50 8.54 -2.29
CA CYS A 63 -23.93 8.29 -2.50
C CYS A 63 -24.73 9.52 -2.97
N GLY A 64 -24.18 10.73 -2.83
CA GLY A 64 -24.85 11.97 -3.26
C GLY A 64 -26.18 12.27 -2.54
N LEU A 65 -26.45 11.58 -1.43
CA LEU A 65 -27.66 11.71 -0.62
C LEU A 65 -27.32 12.41 0.70
N THR A 66 -28.27 13.16 1.23
CA THR A 66 -28.21 13.60 2.62
C THR A 66 -28.37 12.40 3.57
N LEU A 67 -27.94 12.55 4.83
CA LEU A 67 -28.13 11.50 5.84
C LEU A 67 -29.61 11.11 5.97
N ASP A 68 -30.53 12.08 5.97
CA ASP A 68 -31.97 11.80 6.08
C ASP A 68 -32.51 11.02 4.89
N GLU A 69 -32.09 11.35 3.67
CA GLU A 69 -32.45 10.61 2.46
C GLU A 69 -31.88 9.20 2.48
N PHE A 70 -30.62 9.03 2.86
CA PHE A 70 -29.97 7.72 2.99
C PHE A 70 -30.65 6.86 4.07
N MET A 71 -30.99 7.48 5.20
CA MET A 71 -31.70 6.85 6.31
C MET A 71 -33.16 6.56 5.98
N SER A 72 -33.74 7.12 4.91
CA SER A 72 -35.12 6.80 4.51
C SER A 72 -35.27 5.40 3.93
N GLY A 73 -34.18 4.81 3.41
CA GLY A 73 -34.21 3.54 2.67
C GLY A 73 -34.79 3.61 1.26
N LYS A 74 -35.42 4.73 0.88
CA LYS A 74 -36.15 4.87 -0.39
C LYS A 74 -35.24 4.90 -1.63
N TYR A 75 -33.97 5.28 -1.44
CA TYR A 75 -32.99 5.46 -2.51
C TYR A 75 -32.00 4.29 -2.61
N ASP A 76 -32.24 3.19 -1.88
CA ASP A 76 -31.34 2.05 -1.89
C ASP A 76 -31.30 1.37 -3.26
N LEU A 77 -30.13 1.40 -3.90
CA LEU A 77 -29.86 0.62 -5.11
C LEU A 77 -29.24 -0.76 -4.78
N VAL A 78 -28.66 -0.90 -3.59
CA VAL A 78 -27.94 -2.09 -3.12
C VAL A 78 -28.39 -2.49 -1.72
N ASP A 79 -28.04 -3.71 -1.28
CA ASP A 79 -28.31 -4.15 0.09
C ASP A 79 -27.28 -3.53 1.05
N VAL A 80 -27.58 -2.30 1.48
CA VAL A 80 -26.78 -1.51 2.45
C VAL A 80 -26.54 -2.29 3.75
N GLU A 81 -27.54 -3.03 4.20
CA GLU A 81 -27.47 -3.78 5.45
C GLU A 81 -26.47 -4.93 5.34
N SER A 82 -26.41 -5.58 4.18
CA SER A 82 -25.41 -6.60 3.88
C SER A 82 -24.01 -6.01 3.77
N ALA A 83 -23.86 -4.82 3.18
CA ALA A 83 -22.56 -4.13 3.15
C ALA A 83 -22.05 -3.88 4.58
N GLY A 84 -22.87 -3.30 5.45
CA GLY A 84 -22.50 -3.05 6.85
C GLY A 84 -22.13 -4.33 7.60
N ARG A 85 -22.88 -5.42 7.40
CA ARG A 85 -22.53 -6.73 8.00
C ARG A 85 -21.19 -7.26 7.49
N ASN A 86 -20.88 -7.11 6.21
CA ASN A 86 -19.61 -7.58 5.65
C ASN A 86 -18.42 -6.82 6.23
N ASP A 87 -18.51 -5.51 6.36
CA ASP A 87 -17.44 -4.70 6.95
C ASP A 87 -17.24 -5.05 8.42
N LYS A 88 -18.34 -5.19 9.19
CA LYS A 88 -18.30 -5.64 10.59
C LYS A 88 -17.55 -6.97 10.73
N ILE A 89 -17.84 -7.96 9.89
CA ILE A 89 -17.16 -9.26 9.93
C ILE A 89 -15.66 -9.11 9.65
N SER A 90 -15.25 -8.13 8.84
CA SER A 90 -13.83 -7.85 8.60
C SER A 90 -13.16 -7.20 9.81
N PHE A 91 -13.85 -6.30 10.52
CA PHE A 91 -13.35 -5.75 11.80
C PHE A 91 -13.19 -6.84 12.86
N GLU A 92 -14.14 -7.77 12.93
CA GLU A 92 -14.08 -8.93 13.82
C GLU A 92 -12.88 -9.82 13.43
N PHE A 93 -12.75 -10.14 12.14
CA PHE A 93 -11.68 -11.00 11.62
C PHE A 93 -10.27 -10.50 11.94
N PHE A 94 -10.01 -9.19 11.89
CA PHE A 94 -8.70 -8.61 12.25
C PHE A 94 -8.58 -8.25 13.74
N GLY A 95 -9.65 -8.46 14.53
CA GLY A 95 -9.65 -8.21 15.96
C GLY A 95 -9.80 -6.74 16.34
N PHE A 96 -10.19 -5.85 15.42
CA PHE A 96 -10.30 -4.40 15.66
C PHE A 96 -11.51 -4.03 16.52
N GLY A 97 -12.61 -4.74 16.34
CA GLY A 97 -13.86 -4.52 17.05
C GLY A 97 -14.85 -5.60 16.71
N TYR A 98 -15.93 -5.69 17.47
CA TYR A 98 -16.91 -6.75 17.32
C TYR A 98 -18.29 -6.32 17.81
N VAL A 99 -19.29 -7.13 17.49
CA VAL A 99 -20.62 -7.02 18.09
C VAL A 99 -20.82 -8.20 19.00
N ASN A 100 -21.02 -7.94 20.30
CA ASN A 100 -21.16 -8.99 21.29
C ASN A 100 -22.50 -9.73 21.19
N SER A 101 -22.71 -10.71 22.07
CA SER A 101 -23.93 -11.55 22.11
C SER A 101 -25.21 -10.73 22.36
N GLU A 102 -25.11 -9.56 22.97
CA GLU A 102 -26.22 -8.62 23.24
C GLU A 102 -26.46 -7.64 22.08
N ASN A 103 -25.78 -7.83 20.94
CA ASN A 103 -25.79 -6.94 19.77
C ASN A 103 -25.12 -5.57 19.99
N ILE A 104 -24.35 -5.40 21.05
CA ILE A 104 -23.68 -4.15 21.37
C ILE A 104 -22.33 -4.07 20.64
N VAL A 105 -22.09 -2.95 19.98
CA VAL A 105 -20.80 -2.63 19.35
C VAL A 105 -19.72 -2.46 20.43
N LYS A 106 -18.58 -3.14 20.25
CA LYS A 106 -17.40 -3.11 21.11
C LYS A 106 -16.15 -2.80 20.29
N VAL A 107 -15.22 -2.06 20.90
CA VAL A 107 -13.92 -1.72 20.32
C VAL A 107 -12.83 -2.38 21.17
N THR A 108 -11.84 -2.99 20.53
CA THR A 108 -10.71 -3.63 21.22
C THR A 108 -9.53 -2.65 21.37
N ASP A 109 -8.48 -3.04 22.09
CA ASP A 109 -7.30 -2.20 22.29
C ASP A 109 -6.56 -1.90 20.98
N VAL A 110 -6.43 -2.88 20.09
CA VAL A 110 -5.90 -2.62 18.73
C VAL A 110 -6.84 -1.72 17.92
N GLY A 111 -8.16 -1.84 18.11
CA GLY A 111 -9.12 -0.89 17.53
C GLY A 111 -8.91 0.54 18.01
N ARG A 112 -8.55 0.73 19.28
CA ARG A 112 -8.19 2.06 19.81
C ARG A 112 -6.93 2.62 19.19
N LEU A 113 -5.92 1.78 18.92
CA LEU A 113 -4.72 2.22 18.21
C LEU A 113 -5.06 2.76 16.81
N ILE A 114 -6.05 2.18 16.13
CA ILE A 114 -6.54 2.71 14.85
C ILE A 114 -7.21 4.06 15.05
N THR A 115 -8.13 4.21 16.01
CA THR A 115 -8.82 5.50 16.25
C THR A 115 -7.87 6.61 16.68
N ASP A 116 -6.80 6.25 17.40
CA ASP A 116 -5.77 7.18 17.87
C ASP A 116 -4.70 7.49 16.80
N ARG A 117 -4.79 6.88 15.59
CA ARG A 117 -3.78 6.97 14.53
C ARG A 117 -2.38 6.53 14.98
N LYS A 118 -2.34 5.48 15.82
CA LYS A 118 -1.12 4.85 16.36
C LYS A 118 -0.90 3.43 15.82
N MET A 119 -1.78 2.94 14.95
CA MET A 119 -1.62 1.64 14.29
C MET A 119 -0.33 1.61 13.45
N ASN A 120 0.38 0.50 13.48
CA ASN A 120 1.59 0.28 12.70
C ASN A 120 1.67 -1.18 12.20
N GLU A 121 2.72 -1.47 11.42
CA GLU A 121 2.97 -2.77 10.81
C GLU A 121 3.15 -3.90 11.83
N GLU A 122 3.79 -3.63 12.97
CA GLU A 122 4.02 -4.62 14.02
C GLU A 122 2.73 -4.96 14.78
N TYR A 123 1.84 -3.99 15.01
CA TYR A 123 0.53 -4.27 15.59
C TYR A 123 -0.33 -5.13 14.65
N LEU A 124 -0.28 -4.88 13.33
CA LEU A 124 -0.95 -5.74 12.36
C LEU A 124 -0.34 -7.15 12.37
N LEU A 125 0.99 -7.26 12.40
CA LEU A 125 1.70 -8.53 12.51
C LEU A 125 1.21 -9.33 13.72
N LYS A 126 1.12 -8.72 14.91
CA LYS A 126 0.61 -9.39 16.11
C LYS A 126 -0.82 -9.92 15.95
N GLN A 127 -1.68 -9.19 15.25
CA GLN A 127 -3.04 -9.66 14.95
C GLN A 127 -3.06 -10.85 13.98
N LEU A 128 -2.18 -10.86 12.98
CA LEU A 128 -2.05 -11.96 12.04
C LEU A 128 -1.40 -13.20 12.67
N LEU A 129 -0.45 -13.03 13.60
CA LEU A 129 0.14 -14.13 14.36
C LEU A 129 -0.89 -14.83 15.26
N LYS A 130 -1.85 -14.08 15.83
CA LYS A 130 -2.95 -14.63 16.63
C LYS A 130 -4.12 -15.20 15.81
N LEU A 131 -4.20 -14.88 14.51
CA LEU A 131 -5.32 -15.30 13.69
C LEU A 131 -5.33 -16.82 13.60
N GLN A 132 -6.37 -17.43 14.15
CA GLN A 132 -6.51 -18.89 14.23
C GLN A 132 -7.85 -19.35 13.69
N PHE A 133 -7.88 -20.60 13.24
CA PHE A 133 -9.12 -21.29 12.90
C PHE A 133 -9.11 -22.65 13.60
N SER A 134 -10.17 -23.08 14.29
CA SER A 134 -11.41 -22.34 14.55
C SER A 134 -11.24 -21.20 15.57
N SER A 135 -12.23 -20.31 15.66
CA SER A 135 -12.33 -19.33 16.75
C SER A 135 -13.79 -18.93 17.00
N PRO A 136 -14.12 -18.23 18.10
CA PRO A 136 -15.48 -17.73 18.34
C PRO A 136 -16.02 -16.84 17.22
N ILE A 137 -15.13 -16.15 16.50
CA ILE A 137 -15.44 -15.36 15.30
C ILE A 137 -15.57 -16.27 14.07
N ILE A 138 -14.65 -17.21 13.94
CA ILE A 138 -14.53 -18.11 12.79
C ILE A 138 -14.99 -19.51 13.21
N LYS A 139 -16.32 -19.70 13.20
CA LYS A 139 -17.03 -20.91 13.67
C LYS A 139 -16.85 -22.15 12.77
N LYS A 140 -15.73 -22.25 12.07
CA LYS A 140 -15.43 -23.37 11.16
C LYS A 140 -14.70 -24.46 11.93
N ASP A 141 -15.36 -25.61 12.07
CA ASP A 141 -14.78 -26.80 12.69
C ASP A 141 -13.91 -27.57 11.69
N PHE A 142 -12.71 -27.96 12.11
CA PHE A 142 -11.77 -28.77 11.37
C PHE A 142 -11.55 -30.15 12.00
N GLU A 143 -12.62 -30.75 12.54
CA GLU A 143 -12.60 -32.09 13.13
C GLU A 143 -11.57 -32.18 14.28
N GLY A 144 -11.52 -31.14 15.11
CA GLY A 144 -10.57 -31.01 16.23
C GLY A 144 -9.17 -30.50 15.85
N ASN A 145 -8.89 -30.26 14.56
CA ASN A 145 -7.67 -29.58 14.13
C ASN A 145 -7.79 -28.06 14.25
N TYR A 146 -6.64 -27.40 14.27
CA TYR A 146 -6.55 -25.95 14.16
C TYR A 146 -5.41 -25.53 13.23
N ILE A 147 -5.46 -24.28 12.78
CA ILE A 147 -4.43 -23.71 11.93
C ILE A 147 -4.25 -22.22 12.19
N PHE A 148 -3.00 -21.79 12.11
CA PHE A 148 -2.60 -20.38 12.05
C PHE A 148 -2.12 -20.08 10.62
N PRO A 149 -2.81 -19.23 9.85
CA PRO A 149 -2.37 -18.87 8.50
C PRO A 149 -0.93 -18.36 8.44
N MET A 150 -0.51 -17.57 9.44
CA MET A 150 0.86 -17.07 9.52
C MET A 150 1.87 -18.17 9.79
N GLU A 151 1.55 -19.19 10.59
CA GLU A 151 2.45 -20.33 10.82
C GLU A 151 2.69 -21.11 9.53
N VAL A 152 1.60 -21.39 8.77
CA VAL A 152 1.68 -22.06 7.47
C VAL A 152 2.57 -21.28 6.51
N LEU A 153 2.37 -19.95 6.42
CA LEU A 153 3.16 -19.09 5.56
C LEU A 153 4.65 -19.09 5.95
N LEU A 154 4.95 -18.82 7.23
CA LEU A 154 6.32 -18.73 7.74
C LEU A 154 7.09 -20.04 7.54
N LYS A 155 6.50 -21.19 7.92
CA LYS A 155 7.15 -22.50 7.71
C LYS A 155 7.29 -22.87 6.23
N THR A 156 6.38 -22.40 5.37
CA THR A 156 6.54 -22.61 3.91
C THR A 156 7.77 -21.85 3.39
N PHE A 157 8.03 -20.63 3.88
CA PHE A 157 9.20 -19.83 3.48
C PHE A 157 10.54 -20.42 3.93
N GLU A 158 10.58 -21.40 4.84
CA GLU A 158 11.80 -22.17 5.13
C GLU A 158 12.28 -23.00 3.92
N LYS A 159 11.41 -23.28 2.96
CA LYS A 159 11.70 -24.10 1.77
C LYS A 159 11.80 -23.31 0.47
N PHE A 160 11.34 -22.06 0.45
CA PHE A 160 11.18 -21.28 -0.78
C PHE A 160 11.54 -19.82 -0.57
N ASP A 161 12.36 -19.25 -1.46
CA ASP A 161 12.70 -17.82 -1.43
C ASP A 161 11.54 -16.90 -1.82
N TYR A 162 10.55 -17.44 -2.55
CA TYR A 162 9.35 -16.74 -2.95
C TYR A 162 8.21 -17.72 -3.18
N LEU A 163 6.97 -17.22 -3.14
CA LEU A 163 5.75 -17.94 -3.51
C LEU A 163 4.97 -17.11 -4.53
N THR A 164 4.53 -17.72 -5.62
CA THR A 164 3.59 -17.08 -6.55
C THR A 164 2.20 -16.99 -5.94
N HIS A 165 1.35 -16.13 -6.48
CA HIS A 165 -0.04 -15.98 -6.06
C HIS A 165 -0.80 -17.33 -6.03
N LEU A 166 -0.59 -18.18 -7.04
CA LEU A 166 -1.18 -19.52 -7.11
C LEU A 166 -0.58 -20.49 -6.08
N GLU A 167 0.71 -20.36 -5.74
CA GLU A 167 1.36 -21.17 -4.71
C GLU A 167 0.84 -20.79 -3.32
N VAL A 168 0.62 -19.50 -3.04
CA VAL A 168 -0.06 -19.04 -1.82
C VAL A 168 -1.50 -19.59 -1.77
N ALA A 169 -2.18 -19.68 -2.91
CA ALA A 169 -3.52 -20.25 -2.98
C ALA A 169 -3.57 -21.76 -2.64
N LEU A 170 -2.46 -22.50 -2.74
CA LEU A 170 -2.39 -23.90 -2.28
C LEU A 170 -2.38 -24.02 -0.75
N LEU A 171 -1.91 -22.99 -0.03
CA LEU A 171 -1.79 -23.01 1.43
C LEU A 171 -3.14 -23.17 2.13
N PHE A 172 -4.23 -22.71 1.50
CA PHE A 172 -5.59 -22.78 2.04
C PHE A 172 -6.12 -24.21 2.23
N GLY A 173 -5.52 -25.19 1.54
CA GLY A 173 -5.83 -26.61 1.75
C GLY A 173 -5.16 -27.22 2.99
N CYS A 174 -4.17 -26.54 3.58
CA CYS A 174 -3.50 -26.98 4.80
C CYS A 174 -4.35 -26.61 6.04
N VAL A 175 -5.05 -27.59 6.63
CA VAL A 175 -5.93 -27.38 7.80
C VAL A 175 -5.35 -27.88 9.13
N ASN A 176 -4.14 -28.42 9.09
CA ASN A 176 -3.33 -28.78 10.25
C ASN A 176 -1.86 -28.62 9.84
N ILE A 177 -1.05 -28.00 10.68
CA ILE A 177 0.36 -27.76 10.42
C ILE A 177 1.18 -29.03 10.22
N ASP A 178 0.78 -30.14 10.83
CA ASP A 178 1.40 -31.47 10.64
C ASP A 178 1.28 -31.97 9.19
N ASN A 179 0.33 -31.41 8.42
CA ASN A 179 0.14 -31.71 7.00
C ASN A 179 0.84 -30.70 6.07
N LEU A 180 1.75 -29.86 6.59
CA LEU A 180 2.43 -28.85 5.77
C LEU A 180 3.27 -29.48 4.66
N ASP A 181 3.95 -30.60 4.91
CA ASP A 181 4.76 -31.31 3.91
C ASP A 181 3.96 -31.65 2.65
N LYS A 182 2.69 -32.02 2.80
CA LYS A 182 1.78 -32.28 1.69
C LYS A 182 1.56 -31.04 0.81
N THR A 183 1.53 -29.86 1.43
CA THR A 183 1.39 -28.56 0.78
C THR A 183 2.68 -28.18 0.05
N ILE A 184 3.84 -28.39 0.70
CA ILE A 184 5.16 -28.17 0.12
C ILE A 184 5.34 -29.05 -1.14
N ASP A 185 4.97 -30.33 -1.07
CA ASP A 185 4.98 -31.24 -2.21
C ASP A 185 4.07 -30.77 -3.35
N ALA A 186 2.91 -30.20 -3.03
CA ALA A 186 2.02 -29.63 -4.04
C ALA A 186 2.66 -28.43 -4.75
N ILE A 187 3.35 -27.56 -4.02
CA ILE A 187 4.10 -26.44 -4.60
C ILE A 187 5.22 -26.95 -5.52
N TYR A 188 6.00 -27.96 -5.09
CA TYR A 188 7.03 -28.56 -5.96
C TYR A 188 6.42 -29.18 -7.23
N LYS A 189 5.28 -29.88 -7.11
CA LYS A 189 4.55 -30.43 -8.27
C LYS A 189 4.07 -29.33 -9.21
N PHE A 190 3.49 -28.25 -8.68
CA PHE A 190 3.08 -27.09 -9.46
C PHE A 190 4.27 -26.48 -10.22
N ARG A 191 5.40 -26.21 -9.54
CA ARG A 191 6.62 -25.68 -10.18
C ARG A 191 7.15 -26.59 -11.29
N LYS A 192 7.13 -27.90 -11.06
CA LYS A 192 7.58 -28.90 -12.05
C LYS A 192 6.68 -28.92 -13.28
N GLU A 193 5.36 -28.86 -13.13
CA GLU A 193 4.43 -28.82 -14.26
C GLU A 193 4.49 -27.47 -14.98
N TYR A 194 4.52 -26.36 -14.23
CA TYR A 194 4.71 -25.02 -14.78
C TYR A 194 6.00 -24.89 -15.59
N GLY A 195 7.09 -25.50 -15.13
CA GLY A 195 8.38 -25.53 -15.84
C GLY A 195 8.35 -26.22 -17.20
N LYS A 196 7.36 -27.08 -17.46
CA LYS A 196 7.18 -27.78 -18.75
C LYS A 196 6.39 -26.96 -19.77
N LEU A 197 5.77 -25.85 -19.38
CA LEU A 197 5.02 -25.00 -20.31
C LEU A 197 5.97 -24.29 -21.26
N GLU A 198 5.73 -24.46 -22.56
CA GLU A 198 6.45 -23.73 -23.62
C GLU A 198 6.15 -22.22 -23.56
N ASN A 199 4.88 -21.86 -23.34
CA ASN A 199 4.45 -20.47 -23.25
C ASN A 199 3.80 -20.17 -21.90
N LYS A 200 4.59 -19.58 -21.00
CA LYS A 200 4.18 -19.21 -19.64
C LYS A 200 3.23 -18.00 -19.58
N LEU A 201 3.07 -17.25 -20.68
CA LEU A 201 2.15 -16.11 -20.75
C LEU A 201 0.68 -16.53 -20.93
N LYS A 202 0.43 -17.82 -21.24
CA LYS A 202 -0.92 -18.35 -21.31
C LYS A 202 -1.47 -18.61 -19.93
N THR A 203 -1.98 -17.56 -19.28
CA THR A 203 -2.53 -17.60 -17.91
C THR A 203 -3.52 -18.74 -17.67
N LYS A 204 -4.38 -19.05 -18.66
CA LYS A 204 -5.33 -20.15 -18.54
C LYS A 204 -4.64 -21.51 -18.33
N GLU A 205 -3.59 -21.81 -19.09
CA GLU A 205 -2.86 -23.08 -18.97
C GLU A 205 -2.15 -23.18 -17.60
N VAL A 206 -1.63 -22.05 -17.09
CA VAL A 206 -1.02 -21.97 -15.76
C VAL A 206 -2.06 -22.23 -14.65
N VAL A 207 -3.23 -21.60 -14.77
CA VAL A 207 -4.33 -21.80 -13.81
C VAL A 207 -4.86 -23.24 -13.88
N ASP A 208 -4.96 -23.85 -15.07
CA ASP A 208 -5.38 -25.24 -15.23
C ASP A 208 -4.42 -26.22 -14.52
N ILE A 209 -3.12 -25.94 -14.50
CA ILE A 209 -2.13 -26.71 -13.70
C ILE A 209 -2.43 -26.55 -12.20
N TYR A 210 -2.61 -25.31 -11.74
CA TYR A 210 -2.96 -25.03 -10.33
C TYR A 210 -4.22 -25.80 -9.90
N VAL A 211 -5.30 -25.71 -10.69
CA VAL A 211 -6.56 -26.41 -10.42
C VAL A 211 -6.35 -27.91 -10.27
N ARG A 212 -5.59 -28.51 -11.19
CA ARG A 212 -5.28 -29.95 -11.17
C ARG A 212 -4.49 -30.33 -9.92
N VAL A 213 -3.44 -29.56 -9.60
CA VAL A 213 -2.59 -29.81 -8.43
C VAL A 213 -3.39 -29.67 -7.14
N LEU A 214 -4.20 -28.61 -7.02
CA LEU A 214 -5.05 -28.35 -5.87
C LEU A 214 -6.04 -29.51 -5.64
N ASN A 215 -6.82 -29.88 -6.67
CA ASN A 215 -7.82 -30.95 -6.56
C ASN A 215 -7.20 -32.32 -6.27
N ASN A 216 -6.03 -32.61 -6.85
CA ASN A 216 -5.32 -33.86 -6.57
C ASN A 216 -4.74 -33.90 -5.15
N THR A 217 -4.29 -32.76 -4.64
CA THR A 217 -3.71 -32.66 -3.31
C THR A 217 -4.80 -32.68 -2.24
N TYR A 218 -5.88 -31.94 -2.45
CA TYR A 218 -6.98 -31.79 -1.51
C TYR A 218 -8.31 -32.09 -2.20
N PRO A 219 -8.67 -33.38 -2.39
CA PRO A 219 -9.89 -33.76 -3.10
C PRO A 219 -11.18 -33.35 -2.38
N GLU A 220 -11.11 -33.00 -1.10
CA GLU A 220 -12.25 -32.67 -0.24
C GLU A 220 -12.45 -31.16 -0.03
N ILE A 221 -11.80 -30.30 -0.83
CA ILE A 221 -11.98 -28.85 -0.73
C ILE A 221 -13.38 -28.43 -1.19
N ASP A 222 -14.00 -27.51 -0.46
CA ASP A 222 -15.41 -27.17 -0.69
C ASP A 222 -15.63 -26.07 -1.73
N ASN A 223 -14.74 -25.07 -1.76
CA ASN A 223 -14.85 -23.95 -2.69
C ASN A 223 -14.24 -24.28 -4.05
N LYS A 224 -14.69 -23.53 -5.07
CA LYS A 224 -14.05 -23.58 -6.38
C LYS A 224 -12.60 -23.10 -6.27
N PRO A 225 -11.65 -23.70 -7.03
CA PRO A 225 -10.25 -23.31 -7.02
C PRO A 225 -9.99 -21.80 -7.15
N GLU A 226 -10.76 -21.11 -7.99
CA GLU A 226 -10.63 -19.68 -8.23
C GLU A 226 -10.88 -18.83 -6.97
N THR A 227 -11.71 -19.33 -6.05
CA THR A 227 -11.99 -18.65 -4.78
C THR A 227 -10.74 -18.57 -3.89
N TYR A 228 -9.87 -19.59 -3.94
CA TYR A 228 -8.62 -19.57 -3.17
C TYR A 228 -7.58 -18.63 -3.77
N ILE A 229 -7.66 -18.36 -5.07
CA ILE A 229 -6.84 -17.31 -5.71
C ILE A 229 -7.26 -15.94 -5.15
N ASP A 230 -8.56 -15.67 -5.03
CA ASP A 230 -9.05 -14.43 -4.43
C ASP A 230 -8.69 -14.33 -2.92
N TYR A 231 -8.75 -15.44 -2.18
CA TYR A 231 -8.28 -15.45 -0.78
C TYR A 231 -6.77 -15.19 -0.69
N ALA A 232 -5.98 -15.76 -1.59
CA ALA A 232 -4.54 -15.54 -1.64
C ALA A 232 -4.20 -14.08 -1.97
N ASP A 233 -4.97 -13.41 -2.82
CA ASP A 233 -4.78 -11.97 -3.13
C ASP A 233 -4.97 -11.14 -1.85
N ALA A 234 -6.06 -11.36 -1.12
CA ALA A 234 -6.32 -10.65 0.13
C ALA A 234 -5.30 -10.99 1.24
N PHE A 235 -4.86 -12.25 1.32
CA PHE A 235 -3.85 -12.65 2.30
C PHE A 235 -2.48 -12.04 1.99
N ILE A 236 -2.04 -12.08 0.72
CA ILE A 236 -0.81 -11.43 0.23
C ILE A 236 -0.82 -9.95 0.60
N ARG A 237 -1.92 -9.24 0.32
CA ARG A 237 -2.08 -7.83 0.70
C ARG A 237 -1.92 -7.66 2.21
N ALA A 238 -2.62 -8.43 3.03
CA ALA A 238 -2.53 -8.29 4.49
C ALA A 238 -1.10 -8.52 5.03
N VAL A 239 -0.37 -9.50 4.51
CA VAL A 239 0.99 -9.80 4.98
C VAL A 239 2.02 -8.79 4.48
N THR A 240 1.85 -8.17 3.30
CA THR A 240 2.77 -7.11 2.85
C THR A 240 2.71 -5.88 3.75
N TYR A 241 1.55 -5.58 4.35
CA TYR A 241 1.41 -4.51 5.33
C TYR A 241 2.10 -4.77 6.68
N THR A 242 2.63 -5.96 6.92
CA THR A 242 3.46 -6.23 8.10
C THR A 242 4.91 -5.73 7.94
N GLY A 243 5.30 -5.31 6.73
CA GLY A 243 6.69 -4.97 6.39
C GLY A 243 7.60 -6.20 6.26
N LEU A 244 7.12 -7.40 6.57
CA LEU A 244 7.93 -8.63 6.47
C LEU A 244 8.00 -9.22 5.06
N PHE A 245 7.08 -8.85 4.18
CA PHE A 245 6.96 -9.41 2.85
C PHE A 245 6.73 -8.32 1.80
N LEU A 246 7.23 -8.56 0.59
CA LEU A 246 7.00 -7.72 -0.58
C LEU A 246 6.52 -8.56 -1.76
N THR A 247 5.98 -7.86 -2.74
CA THR A 247 5.50 -8.45 -4.00
C THR A 247 6.22 -7.89 -5.20
N ARG A 248 6.53 -8.76 -6.17
CA ARG A 248 7.01 -8.36 -7.50
C ARG A 248 6.29 -9.13 -8.61
N GLY A 249 6.14 -8.50 -9.77
CA GLY A 249 5.37 -9.06 -10.88
C GLY A 249 3.87 -8.80 -10.74
N ARG A 250 3.06 -9.35 -11.66
CA ARG A 250 1.64 -9.01 -11.82
C ARG A 250 0.72 -10.22 -11.89
N GLY A 251 -0.52 -10.03 -11.43
CA GLY A 251 -1.60 -11.01 -11.51
C GLY A 251 -1.22 -12.35 -10.88
N VAL A 252 -1.52 -13.46 -11.55
CA VAL A 252 -1.19 -14.80 -11.05
C VAL A 252 0.32 -15.08 -10.94
N TYR A 253 1.15 -14.25 -11.58
CA TYR A 253 2.62 -14.35 -11.54
C TYR A 253 3.24 -13.51 -10.42
N THR A 254 2.44 -12.76 -9.68
CA THR A 254 2.90 -12.00 -8.51
C THR A 254 3.62 -12.94 -7.56
N LYS A 255 4.86 -12.60 -7.24
CA LYS A 255 5.72 -13.33 -6.31
C LYS A 255 5.76 -12.59 -4.99
N LEU A 256 5.22 -13.21 -3.95
CA LEU A 256 5.45 -12.84 -2.55
C LEU A 256 6.84 -13.34 -2.13
N TYR A 257 7.66 -12.49 -1.52
CA TYR A 257 8.99 -12.85 -1.03
C TYR A 257 9.33 -12.09 0.25
N VAL A 258 10.35 -12.57 0.98
CA VAL A 258 10.90 -11.89 2.15
C VAL A 258 12.06 -11.00 1.69
N PRO A 259 11.97 -9.66 1.79
CA PRO A 259 13.08 -8.78 1.44
C PRO A 259 14.23 -8.91 2.44
N ASP A 260 15.45 -8.56 2.00
CA ASP A 260 16.67 -8.75 2.79
C ASP A 260 16.58 -8.13 4.18
N HIS A 261 16.05 -6.90 4.29
CA HIS A 261 15.89 -6.19 5.57
C HIS A 261 14.95 -6.88 6.57
N SER A 262 14.09 -7.80 6.11
CA SER A 262 13.12 -8.52 6.95
C SER A 262 13.47 -9.99 7.18
N LYS A 263 14.52 -10.52 6.52
CA LYS A 263 14.92 -11.94 6.64
C LYS A 263 15.15 -12.36 8.08
N VAL A 264 15.96 -11.61 8.83
CA VAL A 264 16.28 -11.92 10.23
C VAL A 264 15.03 -11.89 11.11
N LYS A 265 14.10 -10.95 10.89
CA LYS A 265 12.82 -10.92 11.61
C LYS A 265 11.99 -12.19 11.33
N VAL A 266 11.91 -12.61 10.08
CA VAL A 266 11.19 -13.82 9.68
C VAL A 266 11.84 -15.08 10.27
N GLU A 267 13.17 -15.19 10.23
CA GLU A 267 13.92 -16.30 10.84
C GLU A 267 13.73 -16.36 12.35
N LEU A 268 13.74 -15.21 13.04
CA LEU A 268 13.45 -15.14 14.47
C LEU A 268 12.02 -15.59 14.79
N LEU A 269 11.03 -15.22 13.96
CA LEU A 269 9.66 -15.71 14.12
C LEU A 269 9.58 -17.22 13.91
N GLN A 270 10.19 -17.75 12.86
CA GLN A 270 10.24 -19.20 12.57
C GLN A 270 10.88 -19.98 13.72
N ALA A 271 11.96 -19.45 14.31
CA ALA A 271 12.72 -20.14 15.34
C ALA A 271 12.17 -20.00 16.76
N LYS A 272 11.50 -18.88 17.08
CA LYS A 272 11.21 -18.50 18.47
C LYS A 272 9.75 -18.16 18.77
N HIS A 273 8.93 -17.87 17.77
CA HIS A 273 7.51 -17.60 18.02
C HIS A 273 6.74 -18.91 18.13
N GLU A 274 6.05 -19.09 19.26
CA GLU A 274 5.21 -20.27 19.50
C GLU A 274 3.74 -19.94 19.17
N PHE A 275 3.16 -20.73 18.27
CA PHE A 275 1.75 -20.63 17.90
C PHE A 275 0.90 -21.46 18.88
N ILE A 276 0.32 -20.79 19.87
CA ILE A 276 -0.50 -21.42 20.91
C ILE A 276 -1.98 -21.21 20.60
N TYR A 277 -2.70 -22.32 20.38
CA TYR A 277 -4.15 -22.29 20.13
C TYR A 277 -4.90 -21.79 21.37
N ASN A 278 -5.74 -20.77 21.18
CA ASN A 278 -6.61 -20.26 22.23
C ASN A 278 -7.96 -20.98 22.16
N GLU A 279 -8.27 -21.80 23.17
CA GLU A 279 -9.50 -22.60 23.24
C GLU A 279 -10.74 -21.81 23.73
N GLU A 280 -10.60 -20.52 24.08
CA GLU A 280 -11.72 -19.70 24.57
C GLU A 280 -12.89 -19.67 23.58
N GLN A 281 -14.10 -19.92 24.09
CA GLN A 281 -15.34 -20.00 23.32
C GLN A 281 -16.24 -18.77 23.54
N ASP A 282 -16.09 -18.08 24.66
CA ASP A 282 -16.79 -16.82 24.92
C ASP A 282 -16.24 -15.72 24.02
N LEU A 283 -17.14 -15.07 23.28
CA LEU A 283 -16.75 -14.07 22.28
C LEU A 283 -16.09 -12.85 22.93
N ASP A 284 -16.64 -12.33 24.03
CA ASP A 284 -16.12 -11.12 24.67
C ASP A 284 -14.71 -11.40 25.26
N THR A 285 -14.52 -12.55 25.91
CA THR A 285 -13.24 -12.97 26.49
C THR A 285 -12.20 -13.26 25.40
N TYR A 286 -12.59 -13.96 24.33
CA TYR A 286 -11.73 -14.21 23.20
C TYR A 286 -11.30 -12.91 22.51
N MET A 287 -12.23 -11.99 22.26
CA MET A 287 -11.92 -10.71 21.62
C MET A 287 -11.05 -9.80 22.49
N LYS A 288 -11.14 -9.92 23.81
CA LYS A 288 -10.22 -9.23 24.73
C LYS A 288 -8.79 -9.73 24.53
N TYR A 289 -8.58 -11.03 24.42
CA TYR A 289 -7.25 -11.57 24.06
C TYR A 289 -6.88 -11.24 22.61
N TYR A 290 -7.75 -11.53 21.65
CA TYR A 290 -7.43 -11.41 20.25
C TYR A 290 -7.18 -9.95 19.84
N GLY A 291 -7.89 -9.00 20.43
CA GLY A 291 -7.72 -7.57 20.18
C GLY A 291 -6.71 -6.85 21.06
N ASP A 292 -6.01 -7.54 21.97
CA ASP A 292 -4.96 -6.95 22.81
C ASP A 292 -3.60 -7.03 22.09
N PRO A 293 -3.00 -5.90 21.66
CA PRO A 293 -1.72 -5.90 20.95
C PRO A 293 -0.49 -6.12 21.86
N TYR A 294 -0.68 -6.21 23.18
CA TYR A 294 0.40 -6.29 24.17
C TYR A 294 0.55 -7.68 24.78
N ASN A 295 -0.36 -8.61 24.48
CA ASN A 295 -0.30 -9.98 24.99
C ASN A 295 0.58 -10.94 24.18
N ILE A 296 1.10 -10.49 23.04
CA ILE A 296 2.18 -11.17 22.30
C ILE A 296 3.40 -10.27 22.26
N ILE A 297 4.53 -10.88 22.56
CA ILE A 297 5.86 -10.30 22.52
C ILE A 297 6.53 -10.83 21.24
N LEU A 298 7.00 -9.92 20.39
CA LEU A 298 7.76 -10.31 19.20
C LEU A 298 9.17 -10.73 19.63
N PRO A 299 9.86 -11.61 18.89
CA PRO A 299 11.22 -12.00 19.27
C PRO A 299 12.12 -10.79 19.50
N TRP A 300 12.10 -9.79 18.62
CA TRP A 300 12.93 -8.60 18.76
C TRP A 300 12.44 -7.57 19.80
N ASP A 301 11.41 -7.88 20.60
CA ASP A 301 11.08 -7.11 21.80
C ASP A 301 12.00 -7.48 22.98
N ASN A 302 12.79 -8.56 22.86
CA ASN A 302 13.82 -8.91 23.84
C ASN A 302 15.23 -8.43 23.42
N PRO A 303 16.11 -8.04 24.37
CA PRO A 303 17.43 -7.50 24.06
C PRO A 303 18.32 -8.44 23.25
N GLN A 304 18.30 -9.75 23.57
CA GLN A 304 19.19 -10.73 22.94
C GLN A 304 18.89 -10.88 21.44
N ASP A 305 17.62 -10.95 21.07
CA ASP A 305 17.19 -11.11 19.68
C ASP A 305 17.24 -9.80 18.90
N ARG A 306 16.96 -8.68 19.58
CA ARG A 306 17.22 -7.36 19.01
C ARG A 306 18.70 -7.19 18.68
N LYS A 307 19.61 -7.64 19.55
CA LYS A 307 21.05 -7.60 19.30
C LYS A 307 21.44 -8.41 18.06
N ILE A 308 20.90 -9.61 17.89
CA ILE A 308 21.10 -10.43 16.68
C ILE A 308 20.64 -9.65 15.44
N LEU A 309 19.42 -9.09 15.48
CA LEU A 309 18.86 -8.32 14.37
C LEU A 309 19.76 -7.15 13.97
N VAL A 310 20.22 -6.36 14.95
CA VAL A 310 21.03 -5.17 14.67
C VAL A 310 22.47 -5.54 14.25
N GLN A 311 23.02 -6.64 14.76
CA GLN A 311 24.34 -7.15 14.33
C GLN A 311 24.33 -7.64 12.88
N GLU A 312 23.31 -8.40 12.48
CA GLU A 312 23.16 -8.85 11.09
C GLU A 312 22.94 -7.65 10.16
N LYS A 313 22.10 -6.68 10.56
CA LYS A 313 21.90 -5.44 9.82
C LYS A 313 23.19 -4.61 9.68
N LEU A 314 24.02 -4.53 10.72
CA LEU A 314 25.33 -3.90 10.65
C LEU A 314 26.26 -4.63 9.66
N ARG A 315 26.20 -5.97 9.62
CA ARG A 315 26.98 -6.75 8.64
C ARG A 315 26.56 -6.41 7.21
N ASP A 316 25.26 -6.37 6.96
CA ASP A 316 24.72 -6.04 5.63
C ASP A 316 25.07 -4.59 5.24
N TYR A 317 24.98 -3.66 6.20
CA TYR A 317 25.43 -2.28 6.03
C TYR A 317 26.92 -2.19 5.61
N LYS A 318 27.80 -2.93 6.28
CA LYS A 318 29.23 -2.99 5.94
C LYS A 318 29.47 -3.62 4.57
N ALA A 319 28.70 -4.65 4.20
CA ALA A 319 28.85 -5.31 2.91
C ALA A 319 28.47 -4.38 1.75
N ILE A 320 27.44 -3.53 1.92
CA ILE A 320 27.02 -2.61 0.86
C ILE A 320 27.92 -1.38 0.73
N ILE A 321 28.61 -0.97 1.81
CA ILE A 321 29.48 0.22 1.82
C ILE A 321 30.54 0.18 0.71
N ASP A 322 31.23 -0.95 0.56
CA ASP A 322 32.34 -1.05 -0.39
C ASP A 322 31.85 -0.88 -1.83
N ASP A 323 30.68 -1.43 -2.15
CA ASP A 323 30.06 -1.27 -3.47
C ASP A 323 29.44 0.12 -3.63
N ALA A 324 28.87 0.68 -2.57
CA ALA A 324 28.33 2.03 -2.55
C ALA A 324 29.41 3.08 -2.83
N LEU A 325 30.59 2.97 -2.21
CA LEU A 325 31.72 3.89 -2.40
C LEU A 325 32.34 3.82 -3.81
N LYS A 326 32.21 2.68 -4.50
CA LYS A 326 32.60 2.56 -5.92
C LYS A 326 31.67 3.33 -6.83
N ILE A 327 30.38 3.42 -6.45
CA ILE A 327 29.33 4.13 -7.18
C ILE A 327 29.37 5.62 -6.84
N ASP A 328 29.20 5.96 -5.56
CA ASP A 328 29.23 7.32 -5.01
C ASP A 328 30.51 7.57 -4.23
N LYS A 329 31.52 8.12 -4.91
CA LYS A 329 32.81 8.46 -4.27
C LYS A 329 32.71 9.56 -3.21
N GLU A 330 31.61 10.32 -3.20
CA GLU A 330 31.36 11.40 -2.24
C GLU A 330 30.46 10.94 -1.08
N LEU A 331 30.09 9.66 -1.04
CA LEU A 331 29.27 9.09 0.03
C LEU A 331 29.99 9.23 1.38
N ALA A 332 29.39 10.03 2.26
CA ALA A 332 29.90 10.21 3.62
C ALA A 332 29.26 9.17 4.55
N ILE A 333 30.07 8.24 5.05
CA ILE A 333 29.69 7.31 6.10
C ILE A 333 29.78 8.04 7.44
N LYS A 334 28.65 8.26 8.09
CA LYS A 334 28.57 8.92 9.40
C LYS A 334 28.21 7.91 10.48
N ASP A 335 28.65 8.19 11.69
CA ASP A 335 28.17 7.57 12.93
C ASP A 335 28.41 6.05 13.05
N LEU A 336 29.19 5.42 12.14
CA LEU A 336 29.44 3.97 12.18
C LEU A 336 30.07 3.50 13.50
N SER A 337 31.06 4.23 14.01
CA SER A 337 31.69 3.89 15.30
C SER A 337 30.71 4.02 16.47
N GLU A 338 29.85 5.04 16.46
CA GLU A 338 28.82 5.25 17.49
C GLU A 338 27.77 4.13 17.44
N ILE A 339 27.35 3.74 16.24
CA ILE A 339 26.44 2.61 16.02
C ILE A 339 27.07 1.31 16.55
N GLU A 340 28.34 1.05 16.27
CA GLU A 340 29.05 -0.12 16.79
C GLU A 340 29.11 -0.15 18.32
N GLU A 341 29.34 0.99 18.96
CA GLU A 341 29.30 1.13 20.42
C GLU A 341 27.90 0.80 20.98
N LEU A 342 26.85 1.35 20.37
CA LEU A 342 25.46 1.07 20.75
C LEU A 342 25.05 -0.39 20.54
N ILE A 343 25.71 -1.13 19.65
CA ILE A 343 25.42 -2.56 19.41
C ILE A 343 26.10 -3.46 20.43
N ASN A 344 27.21 -3.01 21.02
CA ASN A 344 27.97 -3.81 21.99
C ASN A 344 27.30 -3.89 23.37
N THR A 345 26.32 -3.03 23.64
CA THR A 345 25.51 -3.02 24.86
C THR A 345 24.56 -4.23 24.94
N GLU A 346 23.93 -4.39 26.10
CA GLU A 346 22.78 -5.29 26.32
C GLU A 346 21.50 -4.50 26.63
N ASP A 347 21.55 -3.15 26.64
CA ASP A 347 20.39 -2.31 26.87
C ASP A 347 19.47 -2.27 25.65
N TYR A 348 18.20 -2.63 25.86
CA TYR A 348 17.20 -2.66 24.80
C TYR A 348 17.02 -1.31 24.10
N LYS A 349 17.02 -0.20 24.84
CA LYS A 349 16.76 1.12 24.27
C LYS A 349 17.93 1.57 23.40
N GLU A 350 19.16 1.31 23.83
CA GLU A 350 20.35 1.56 23.01
C GLU A 350 20.35 0.75 21.71
N LEU A 351 19.94 -0.53 21.77
CA LEU A 351 19.78 -1.37 20.58
C LEU A 351 18.67 -0.88 19.64
N VAL A 352 17.57 -0.35 20.16
CA VAL A 352 16.52 0.31 19.34
C VAL A 352 17.09 1.53 18.63
N VAL A 353 17.84 2.38 19.33
CA VAL A 353 18.49 3.56 18.74
C VAL A 353 19.50 3.14 17.66
N ALA A 354 20.26 2.06 17.88
CA ALA A 354 21.18 1.52 16.89
C ALA A 354 20.45 1.05 15.62
N ASP A 355 19.31 0.35 15.76
CA ASP A 355 18.48 -0.08 14.63
C ASP A 355 17.96 1.11 13.80
N GLU A 356 17.44 2.14 14.48
CA GLU A 356 16.93 3.36 13.81
C GLU A 356 18.03 4.12 13.06
N LYS A 357 19.23 4.22 13.65
CA LYS A 357 20.39 4.83 12.99
C LYS A 357 20.84 4.01 11.79
N LEU A 358 20.92 2.69 11.92
CA LEU A 358 21.25 1.80 10.80
C LEU A 358 20.22 1.87 9.69
N SER A 359 18.93 1.89 10.00
CA SER A 359 17.85 2.11 9.03
C SER A 359 18.06 3.39 8.24
N SER A 360 18.32 4.49 8.96
CA SER A 360 18.51 5.80 8.35
C SER A 360 19.73 5.83 7.43
N SER A 361 20.82 5.18 7.85
CA SER A 361 22.06 5.08 7.07
C SER A 361 21.89 4.17 5.84
N LEU A 362 21.25 3.01 5.97
CA LEU A 362 20.94 2.11 4.85
C LEU A 362 20.05 2.78 3.82
N LEU A 363 18.98 3.45 4.28
CA LEU A 363 18.12 4.23 3.40
C LEU A 363 18.91 5.28 2.62
N ASN A 364 19.80 6.03 3.29
CA ASN A 364 20.63 7.03 2.62
C ASN A 364 21.52 6.40 1.54
N ILE A 365 22.20 5.29 1.85
CA ILE A 365 23.05 4.56 0.90
C ILE A 365 22.24 4.05 -0.29
N ASN A 366 21.12 3.38 -0.04
CA ASN A 366 20.28 2.80 -1.09
C ASN A 366 19.69 3.88 -1.99
N GLU A 367 19.28 5.02 -1.42
CA GLU A 367 18.81 6.16 -2.20
C GLU A 367 19.91 6.73 -3.11
N ARG A 368 21.15 6.86 -2.59
CA ARG A 368 22.31 7.31 -3.37
C ARG A 368 22.66 6.35 -4.52
N ILE A 369 22.75 5.05 -4.22
CA ILE A 369 23.01 4.00 -5.21
C ILE A 369 21.92 4.02 -6.28
N PHE A 370 20.66 4.15 -5.88
CA PHE A 370 19.54 4.22 -6.81
C PHE A 370 19.66 5.43 -7.74
N ILE A 371 19.89 6.63 -7.19
CA ILE A 371 20.03 7.86 -7.97
C ILE A 371 21.18 7.77 -8.97
N GLN A 372 22.34 7.26 -8.54
CA GLN A 372 23.56 7.31 -9.36
C GLN A 372 23.71 6.13 -10.33
N SER A 373 23.10 4.98 -10.04
CA SER A 373 23.32 3.75 -10.80
C SER A 373 22.03 3.01 -11.14
N THR A 374 21.31 2.46 -10.15
CA THR A 374 20.22 1.51 -10.41
C THR A 374 19.09 2.12 -11.24
N SER A 375 18.73 3.39 -10.98
CA SER A 375 17.67 4.10 -11.71
C SER A 375 17.94 4.26 -13.20
N LYS A 376 19.20 4.19 -13.64
CA LYS A 376 19.61 4.39 -15.04
C LYS A 376 19.52 3.10 -15.86
N THR A 377 19.25 1.96 -15.22
CA THR A 377 19.15 0.69 -15.92
C THR A 377 17.83 0.55 -16.68
N LYS A 378 17.87 -0.12 -17.84
CA LYS A 378 16.66 -0.40 -18.63
C LYS A 378 15.63 -1.21 -17.85
N GLU A 379 16.07 -2.16 -17.03
CA GLU A 379 15.20 -3.00 -16.20
C GLU A 379 14.43 -2.14 -15.19
N THR A 380 15.12 -1.30 -14.42
CA THR A 380 14.48 -0.42 -13.44
C THR A 380 13.55 0.60 -14.11
N ARG A 381 13.92 1.17 -15.25
CA ARG A 381 13.03 2.06 -16.02
C ARG A 381 11.73 1.36 -16.43
N LEU A 382 11.80 0.09 -16.84
CA LEU A 382 10.61 -0.72 -17.15
C LEU A 382 9.77 -1.03 -15.90
N GLU A 383 10.40 -1.39 -14.79
CA GLU A 383 9.72 -1.63 -13.51
C GLU A 383 8.94 -0.40 -13.03
N ILE A 384 9.53 0.80 -13.18
CA ILE A 384 8.88 2.07 -12.85
C ILE A 384 7.62 2.28 -13.72
N ILE A 385 7.72 2.07 -15.04
CA ILE A 385 6.55 2.18 -15.93
C ILE A 385 5.49 1.17 -15.53
N ASP A 386 5.88 -0.08 -15.28
CA ASP A 386 4.96 -1.12 -14.89
C ASP A 386 4.23 -0.78 -13.58
N LYS A 387 4.93 -0.17 -12.62
CA LYS A 387 4.31 0.22 -11.36
C LYS A 387 3.20 1.27 -11.54
N PHE A 388 3.30 2.17 -12.52
CA PHE A 388 2.21 3.12 -12.81
C PHE A 388 0.94 2.46 -13.35
N ASP A 389 1.05 1.37 -14.11
CA ASP A 389 -0.16 0.65 -14.54
C ASP A 389 -0.81 -0.06 -13.35
N ASP A 390 -0.03 -0.62 -12.42
CA ASP A 390 -0.56 -1.28 -11.22
C ASP A 390 -1.35 -0.29 -10.35
N ILE A 391 -0.83 0.92 -10.21
CA ILE A 391 -1.50 2.05 -9.55
C ILE A 391 -2.80 2.40 -10.29
N SER A 392 -2.74 2.54 -11.62
CA SER A 392 -3.89 2.98 -12.44
C SER A 392 -5.03 1.96 -12.47
N ASN A 393 -4.69 0.67 -12.49
CA ASN A 393 -5.63 -0.46 -12.53
C ASN A 393 -6.24 -0.79 -11.17
N GLY A 394 -5.79 -0.15 -10.09
CA GLY A 394 -6.30 -0.37 -8.74
C GLY A 394 -5.93 -1.72 -8.14
N THR A 395 -4.88 -2.35 -8.65
CA THR A 395 -4.33 -3.60 -8.10
C THR A 395 -3.39 -3.35 -6.92
N GLU A 396 -2.94 -2.11 -6.74
CA GLU A 396 -2.08 -1.66 -5.64
C GLU A 396 -2.92 -1.06 -4.49
N ASP A 397 -2.78 -1.59 -3.27
CA ASP A 397 -3.53 -1.07 -2.12
C ASP A 397 -2.90 0.21 -1.55
N MET A 398 -1.59 0.39 -1.70
CA MET A 398 -0.88 1.63 -1.37
C MET A 398 -0.79 2.58 -2.57
N ALA A 399 -1.80 2.58 -3.47
CA ALA A 399 -1.69 3.25 -4.77
C ALA A 399 -1.30 4.74 -4.65
N ALA A 400 -1.79 5.44 -3.62
CA ALA A 400 -1.46 6.85 -3.40
C ALA A 400 0.02 7.04 -2.99
N LEU A 401 0.48 6.31 -1.97
CA LEU A 401 1.88 6.36 -1.52
C LEU A 401 2.84 5.89 -2.62
N TRP A 402 2.46 4.85 -3.37
CA TRP A 402 3.24 4.40 -4.52
C TRP A 402 3.24 5.41 -5.65
N LEU A 403 2.19 6.22 -5.84
CA LEU A 403 2.20 7.28 -6.86
C LEU A 403 3.27 8.33 -6.54
N GLU A 404 3.42 8.71 -5.27
CA GLU A 404 4.48 9.62 -4.80
C GLU A 404 5.87 9.01 -5.05
N VAL A 405 6.09 7.81 -4.51
CA VAL A 405 7.37 7.10 -4.61
C VAL A 405 7.75 6.85 -6.08
N ASN A 406 6.80 6.41 -6.90
CA ASN A 406 7.08 6.01 -8.28
C ASN A 406 7.27 7.23 -9.20
N THR A 407 6.60 8.35 -8.91
CA THR A 407 6.88 9.65 -9.57
C THR A 407 8.27 10.17 -9.23
N TRP A 408 8.69 10.03 -7.96
CA TRP A 408 10.07 10.35 -7.59
C TRP A 408 11.08 9.45 -8.31
N LYS A 409 10.86 8.12 -8.28
CA LYS A 409 11.71 7.16 -9.00
C LYS A 409 11.79 7.49 -10.49
N SER A 410 10.67 7.88 -11.13
CA SER A 410 10.67 8.17 -12.55
C SER A 410 11.45 9.42 -12.92
N ILE A 411 11.35 10.49 -12.13
CA ILE A 411 12.13 11.70 -12.38
C ILE A 411 13.61 11.44 -12.14
N VAL A 412 13.97 10.75 -11.04
CA VAL A 412 15.36 10.37 -10.74
C VAL A 412 15.98 9.52 -11.86
N ALA A 413 15.21 8.66 -12.52
CA ALA A 413 15.67 7.79 -13.59
C ALA A 413 15.91 8.49 -14.94
N MET A 414 15.45 9.74 -15.11
CA MET A 414 15.74 10.56 -16.29
C MET A 414 17.24 10.88 -16.40
N ASP A 415 17.72 11.12 -17.62
CA ASP A 415 19.08 11.58 -17.82
C ASP A 415 19.20 13.09 -17.55
N GLY A 416 20.43 13.58 -17.46
CA GLY A 416 20.72 14.99 -17.19
C GLY A 416 20.98 15.36 -15.73
N THR A 417 21.48 16.58 -15.53
CA THR A 417 21.90 17.06 -14.20
C THR A 417 20.72 17.68 -13.46
N HIS A 418 20.21 16.96 -12.48
CA HIS A 418 19.13 17.43 -11.60
C HIS A 418 19.23 16.82 -10.21
N LYS A 419 18.55 17.44 -9.25
CA LYS A 419 18.40 16.93 -7.89
C LYS A 419 16.93 16.80 -7.55
N VAL A 420 16.50 15.62 -7.12
CA VAL A 420 15.14 15.39 -6.64
C VAL A 420 15.16 15.22 -5.12
N LYS A 421 14.41 16.06 -4.41
CA LYS A 421 14.19 15.94 -2.96
C LYS A 421 12.75 15.48 -2.73
N ARG A 422 12.56 14.31 -2.12
CA ARG A 422 11.26 13.81 -1.68
C ARG A 422 10.87 14.39 -0.30
N ASN A 423 9.57 14.57 -0.08
CA ASN A 423 8.98 14.93 1.22
C ASN A 423 7.98 13.86 1.72
N PHE A 424 8.03 12.64 1.19
CA PHE A 424 7.31 11.47 1.70
C PHE A 424 8.28 10.46 2.37
N ARG A 425 7.73 9.51 3.13
CA ARG A 425 8.51 8.49 3.84
C ARG A 425 8.59 7.19 3.04
N ILE A 426 9.78 6.61 2.97
CA ILE A 426 10.06 5.32 2.34
C ILE A 426 10.86 4.44 3.29
N GLU A 427 10.81 3.13 3.05
CA GLU A 427 11.62 2.12 3.72
C GLU A 427 13.02 2.02 3.08
N GLU A 428 13.91 1.27 3.73
CA GLU A 428 15.31 1.07 3.33
C GLU A 428 15.45 0.51 1.90
N ASP A 429 14.45 -0.23 1.41
CA ASP A 429 14.38 -0.79 0.06
C ASP A 429 13.71 0.14 -0.98
N LEU A 430 13.47 1.39 -0.59
CA LEU A 430 12.83 2.43 -1.40
C LEU A 430 11.37 2.12 -1.77
N THR A 431 10.66 1.33 -0.94
CA THR A 431 9.21 1.16 -0.99
C THR A 431 8.49 2.17 -0.07
N PRO A 432 7.19 2.47 -0.27
CA PRO A 432 6.47 3.41 0.59
C PRO A 432 6.24 2.88 2.01
N LYS A 433 6.30 3.77 3.00
CA LYS A 433 6.01 3.43 4.40
C LYS A 433 4.51 3.54 4.72
N SER A 434 3.82 2.40 4.75
CA SER A 434 2.35 2.28 4.86
C SER A 434 1.67 3.09 5.97
N PHE A 435 2.28 3.13 7.16
CA PHE A 435 1.68 3.74 8.37
C PHE A 435 2.32 5.10 8.74
N ALA A 436 3.12 5.68 7.84
CA ALA A 436 3.73 6.98 8.09
C ALA A 436 2.71 8.12 7.98
N PRO A 437 2.68 9.06 8.93
CA PRO A 437 1.95 10.31 8.71
C PRO A 437 2.63 11.11 7.58
N GLY A 438 1.81 11.70 6.71
CA GLY A 438 2.29 12.63 5.69
C GLY A 438 3.03 13.84 6.30
N ILE A 439 3.98 14.41 5.55
CA ILE A 439 4.67 15.63 5.95
C ILE A 439 3.77 16.80 5.53
N GLY A 440 2.98 17.32 6.47
CA GLY A 440 2.06 18.42 6.18
C GLY A 440 2.81 19.69 5.74
N ASN A 441 2.16 20.50 4.89
CA ASN A 441 2.63 21.83 4.46
C ASN A 441 3.94 21.82 3.63
N THR A 442 4.22 20.70 2.96
CA THR A 442 5.30 20.58 1.96
C THR A 442 4.75 19.91 0.70
N PRO A 443 5.24 20.27 -0.50
CA PRO A 443 4.90 19.53 -1.71
C PRO A 443 5.46 18.11 -1.65
N ASP A 444 4.91 17.17 -2.41
CA ASP A 444 5.36 15.76 -2.39
C ASP A 444 6.86 15.62 -2.71
N MET A 445 7.34 16.36 -3.70
CA MET A 445 8.75 16.43 -4.06
C MET A 445 9.14 17.75 -4.72
N GLU A 446 10.44 18.00 -4.74
CA GLU A 446 11.08 19.18 -5.31
C GLU A 446 12.15 18.74 -6.30
N VAL A 447 12.09 19.20 -7.54
CA VAL A 447 13.06 18.90 -8.59
C VAL A 447 13.83 20.17 -8.91
N TYR A 448 15.14 20.14 -8.71
CA TYR A 448 16.03 21.25 -9.01
C TYR A 448 16.78 20.93 -10.30
N VAL A 449 16.50 21.71 -11.34
CA VAL A 449 17.18 21.69 -12.64
C VAL A 449 17.96 23.01 -12.77
N ASN A 450 18.99 23.07 -13.60
CA ASN A 450 19.71 24.32 -13.77
C ASN A 450 18.78 25.41 -14.36
N GLY A 451 18.59 26.52 -13.63
CA GLY A 451 17.69 27.61 -14.02
C GLY A 451 16.23 27.46 -13.58
N SER A 452 15.76 26.23 -13.31
CA SER A 452 14.33 25.97 -13.05
C SER A 452 14.09 25.05 -11.85
N ILE A 453 12.92 25.16 -11.23
CA ILE A 453 12.45 24.29 -10.16
C ILE A 453 11.09 23.73 -10.55
N LEU A 454 10.95 22.40 -10.54
CA LEU A 454 9.66 21.74 -10.70
C LEU A 454 9.15 21.28 -9.34
N ILE A 455 7.86 21.45 -9.09
CA ILE A 455 7.17 21.02 -7.88
C ILE A 455 6.09 20.00 -8.29
N PRO A 456 6.44 18.71 -8.47
CA PRO A 456 5.47 17.66 -8.73
C PRO A 456 4.64 17.37 -7.48
N GLU A 457 3.32 17.37 -7.65
CA GLU A 457 2.33 16.92 -6.67
C GLU A 457 1.38 15.92 -7.32
N VAL A 458 1.03 14.86 -6.59
CA VAL A 458 0.33 13.71 -7.15
C VAL A 458 -0.93 13.40 -6.36
N SER A 459 -2.01 13.05 -7.07
CA SER A 459 -3.27 12.72 -6.39
C SER A 459 -4.08 11.69 -7.13
N LEU A 460 -4.50 10.64 -6.41
CA LEU A 460 -5.53 9.71 -6.87
C LEU A 460 -6.94 10.17 -6.53
N MET A 461 -7.08 11.28 -5.80
CA MET A 461 -8.39 11.86 -5.50
C MET A 461 -9.06 12.32 -6.79
N SER A 462 -10.39 12.25 -6.81
CA SER A 462 -11.20 12.68 -7.95
C SER A 462 -12.47 13.38 -7.47
N GLY A 463 -13.19 14.02 -8.39
CA GLY A 463 -14.41 14.75 -8.05
C GLY A 463 -14.13 16.02 -7.24
N VAL A 464 -15.12 16.49 -6.47
CA VAL A 464 -15.05 17.78 -5.76
C VAL A 464 -13.97 17.79 -4.69
N LYS A 465 -13.71 16.65 -4.05
CA LYS A 465 -12.66 16.52 -3.02
C LYS A 465 -11.26 16.84 -3.52
N GLN A 466 -10.94 16.45 -4.77
CA GLN A 466 -9.67 16.84 -5.38
C GLN A 466 -9.52 18.37 -5.39
N TRP A 467 -10.58 19.10 -5.70
CA TRP A 467 -10.54 20.56 -5.66
C TRP A 467 -10.45 21.10 -4.23
N GLU A 468 -11.20 20.54 -3.28
CA GLU A 468 -11.19 20.98 -1.87
C GLU A 468 -9.85 20.76 -1.17
N HIS A 469 -9.16 19.66 -1.50
CA HIS A 469 -7.92 19.28 -0.85
C HIS A 469 -6.68 19.76 -1.61
N GLU A 470 -6.68 19.66 -2.94
CA GLU A 470 -5.48 19.90 -3.76
C GLU A 470 -5.46 21.29 -4.40
N GLY A 471 -6.63 21.88 -4.64
CA GLY A 471 -6.74 23.14 -5.39
C GLY A 471 -6.03 24.31 -4.71
N SER A 472 -6.08 24.40 -3.38
CA SER A 472 -5.37 25.44 -2.62
C SER A 472 -3.97 25.02 -2.17
N SER A 473 -3.79 23.77 -1.72
CA SER A 473 -2.51 23.30 -1.16
C SER A 473 -1.38 23.37 -2.18
N VAL A 474 -1.62 22.88 -3.40
CA VAL A 474 -0.64 22.85 -4.50
C VAL A 474 -0.23 24.27 -4.88
N ILE A 475 -1.20 25.18 -4.96
CA ILE A 475 -0.96 26.59 -5.26
C ILE A 475 -0.10 27.23 -4.17
N ASP A 476 -0.41 27.01 -2.89
CA ASP A 476 0.34 27.56 -1.77
C ASP A 476 1.79 27.04 -1.74
N HIS A 477 2.01 25.77 -2.08
CA HIS A 477 3.36 25.22 -2.18
C HIS A 477 4.15 25.89 -3.31
N VAL A 478 3.59 25.95 -4.53
CA VAL A 478 4.27 26.54 -5.69
C VAL A 478 4.57 28.04 -5.45
N LEU A 479 3.61 28.78 -4.89
CA LEU A 479 3.79 30.20 -4.56
C LEU A 479 4.94 30.42 -3.57
N LYS A 480 5.05 29.61 -2.52
CA LYS A 480 6.19 29.69 -1.57
C LYS A 480 7.54 29.50 -2.25
N PHE A 481 7.62 28.62 -3.25
CA PHE A 481 8.86 28.42 -4.01
C PHE A 481 9.15 29.61 -4.93
N ILE A 482 8.13 30.18 -5.59
CA ILE A 482 8.28 31.40 -6.39
C ILE A 482 8.82 32.56 -5.55
N GLU A 483 8.27 32.76 -4.34
CA GLU A 483 8.70 33.83 -3.43
C GLU A 483 10.13 33.61 -2.91
N ARG A 484 10.50 32.35 -2.69
CA ARG A 484 11.83 31.96 -2.19
C ARG A 484 12.92 32.05 -3.26
N TYR A 485 12.58 31.77 -4.52
CA TYR A 485 13.52 31.68 -5.64
C TYR A 485 13.15 32.68 -6.75
N ASN A 486 13.39 33.96 -6.48
CA ASN A 486 13.02 35.05 -7.40
C ASN A 486 13.78 35.07 -8.73
N ASP A 487 14.92 34.35 -8.80
CA ASP A 487 15.85 34.26 -9.93
C ASP A 487 15.67 32.98 -10.76
N LYS A 488 14.68 32.14 -10.44
CA LYS A 488 14.45 30.84 -11.09
C LYS A 488 13.03 30.73 -11.62
N ASP A 489 12.87 29.95 -12.68
CA ASP A 489 11.56 29.59 -13.18
C ASP A 489 10.98 28.45 -12.34
N VAL A 490 9.83 28.66 -11.73
CA VAL A 490 9.19 27.69 -10.84
C VAL A 490 7.90 27.21 -11.48
N TYR A 491 7.77 25.90 -11.67
CA TYR A 491 6.58 25.26 -12.25
C TYR A 491 6.02 24.21 -11.30
N GLY A 492 4.74 24.31 -10.95
CA GLY A 492 3.99 23.20 -10.36
C GLY A 492 3.62 22.17 -11.41
N ILE A 493 3.64 20.89 -11.07
CA ILE A 493 3.14 19.82 -11.94
C ILE A 493 2.15 19.02 -11.13
N PHE A 494 0.88 19.05 -11.50
CA PHE A 494 -0.16 18.30 -10.79
C PHE A 494 -0.54 17.05 -11.58
N ILE A 495 -0.15 15.88 -11.07
CA ILE A 495 -0.34 14.58 -11.71
C ILE A 495 -1.54 13.88 -11.06
N SER A 496 -2.61 13.65 -11.82
CA SER A 496 -3.78 12.97 -11.26
C SER A 496 -4.43 11.96 -12.19
N LYS A 497 -5.26 11.07 -11.63
CA LYS A 497 -6.00 10.09 -12.45
C LYS A 497 -6.97 10.78 -13.41
N LYS A 498 -7.62 11.84 -12.96
CA LYS A 498 -8.53 12.68 -13.75
C LYS A 498 -8.60 14.08 -13.12
N MET A 499 -8.60 15.10 -13.95
CA MET A 499 -8.71 16.48 -13.48
C MET A 499 -10.16 16.86 -13.19
N ASN A 500 -10.39 17.49 -12.04
CA ASN A 500 -11.63 18.21 -11.76
C ASN A 500 -11.66 19.52 -12.58
N VAL A 501 -12.84 19.84 -13.12
CA VAL A 501 -13.05 21.07 -13.90
C VAL A 501 -12.70 22.36 -13.13
N ARG A 502 -12.95 22.40 -11.81
CA ARG A 502 -12.63 23.55 -10.95
C ARG A 502 -11.14 23.67 -10.70
N THR A 503 -10.45 22.54 -10.51
CA THR A 503 -8.99 22.50 -10.39
C THR A 503 -8.33 22.96 -11.69
N MET A 504 -8.78 22.45 -12.84
CA MET A 504 -8.31 22.88 -14.16
C MET A 504 -8.52 24.39 -14.39
N TRP A 505 -9.71 24.89 -14.05
CA TRP A 505 -10.03 26.32 -14.16
C TRP A 505 -9.11 27.19 -13.29
N GLN A 506 -8.89 26.79 -12.03
CA GLN A 506 -8.04 27.52 -11.10
C GLN A 506 -6.58 27.55 -11.59
N PHE A 507 -6.04 26.42 -12.03
CA PHE A 507 -4.68 26.33 -12.56
C PHE A 507 -4.50 27.17 -13.82
N PHE A 508 -5.48 27.15 -14.73
CA PHE A 508 -5.45 27.99 -15.93
C PHE A 508 -5.42 29.49 -15.61
N ILE A 509 -6.31 29.97 -14.72
CA ILE A 509 -6.34 31.38 -14.35
C ILE A 509 -5.03 31.80 -13.70
N LEU A 510 -4.54 31.06 -12.70
CA LEU A 510 -3.37 31.47 -11.93
C LEU A 510 -2.07 31.38 -12.73
N ASN A 511 -2.02 30.51 -13.74
CA ASN A 511 -0.92 30.47 -14.70
C ASN A 511 -0.88 31.75 -15.56
N ARG A 512 -2.05 32.26 -16.00
CA ARG A 512 -2.14 33.42 -16.89
C ARG A 512 -2.13 34.76 -16.16
N GLU A 513 -2.87 34.83 -15.07
CA GLU A 513 -3.18 36.06 -14.34
C GLU A 513 -2.60 36.01 -12.94
N SER A 514 -1.93 37.10 -12.56
CA SER A 514 -1.46 37.26 -11.20
C SER A 514 -2.39 38.14 -10.38
N TRP A 515 -2.86 37.60 -9.27
CA TRP A 515 -3.60 38.35 -8.24
C TRP A 515 -2.71 38.72 -7.04
N VAL A 516 -1.50 38.12 -6.98
CA VAL A 516 -0.51 38.24 -5.90
C VAL A 516 0.82 38.87 -6.37
N GLY A 517 0.88 39.40 -7.59
CA GLY A 517 2.05 40.06 -8.19
C GLY A 517 2.98 39.17 -9.02
N ARG A 518 2.87 37.83 -8.92
CA ARG A 518 3.47 36.84 -9.83
C ARG A 518 2.47 35.77 -10.29
N ASN A 519 2.63 35.25 -11.50
CA ASN A 519 1.83 34.13 -11.99
C ASN A 519 2.26 32.84 -11.26
N VAL A 520 1.32 31.92 -11.06
CA VAL A 520 1.57 30.64 -10.39
C VAL A 520 1.28 29.51 -11.38
N PRO A 521 2.27 29.13 -12.22
CA PRO A 521 2.06 28.12 -13.25
C PRO A 521 2.01 26.74 -12.62
N VAL A 522 0.82 26.11 -12.64
CA VAL A 522 0.63 24.71 -12.25
C VAL A 522 0.10 23.94 -13.42
N ILE A 523 0.87 22.95 -13.88
CA ILE A 523 0.62 22.22 -15.12
C ILE A 523 -0.15 20.93 -14.83
N PRO A 524 -1.41 20.82 -15.28
CA PRO A 524 -2.24 19.64 -15.05
C PRO A 524 -1.87 18.54 -16.04
N ILE A 525 -1.43 17.39 -15.54
CA ILE A 525 -1.10 16.22 -16.36
C ILE A 525 -1.85 15.01 -15.80
N THR A 526 -2.49 14.21 -16.65
CA THR A 526 -3.07 12.94 -16.20
C THR A 526 -1.98 11.89 -16.03
N ILE A 527 -2.15 10.92 -15.12
CA ILE A 527 -1.20 9.80 -14.96
C ILE A 527 -0.93 9.11 -16.31
N LYS A 528 -1.95 8.97 -17.16
CA LYS A 528 -1.79 8.40 -18.50
C LYS A 528 -0.87 9.23 -19.40
N GLN A 529 -1.06 10.55 -19.45
CA GLN A 529 -0.19 11.45 -20.20
C GLN A 529 1.24 11.44 -19.63
N TYR A 530 1.36 11.48 -18.29
CA TYR A 530 2.66 11.42 -17.62
C TYR A 530 3.43 10.16 -17.99
N VAL A 531 2.83 8.97 -17.83
CA VAL A 531 3.44 7.69 -18.20
C VAL A 531 3.85 7.66 -19.67
N ASP A 532 3.02 8.17 -20.57
CA ASP A 532 3.32 8.26 -22.00
C ASP A 532 4.51 9.20 -22.30
N ILE A 533 4.66 10.29 -21.53
CA ILE A 533 5.83 11.19 -21.60
C ILE A 533 7.08 10.46 -21.08
N ILE A 534 7.03 9.88 -19.87
CA ILE A 534 8.17 9.20 -19.24
C ILE A 534 8.65 8.03 -20.09
N PHE A 535 7.73 7.22 -20.61
CA PHE A 535 8.07 6.11 -21.50
C PHE A 535 8.84 6.61 -22.73
N TYR A 536 8.40 7.73 -23.33
CA TYR A 536 9.06 8.32 -24.47
C TYR A 536 10.45 8.88 -24.11
N ILE A 537 10.59 9.53 -22.96
CA ILE A 537 11.89 10.01 -22.43
C ILE A 537 12.87 8.84 -22.31
N TYR A 538 12.47 7.75 -21.66
CA TYR A 538 13.34 6.59 -21.47
C TYR A 538 13.68 5.86 -22.76
N ALA A 539 12.76 5.82 -23.73
CA ALA A 539 12.97 5.12 -24.99
C ALA A 539 13.98 5.85 -25.90
N ASN A 540 14.16 7.16 -25.71
CA ASN A 540 15.04 8.01 -26.51
C ASN A 540 16.18 8.64 -25.68
N ASP A 541 16.36 8.20 -24.42
CA ASP A 541 17.37 8.72 -23.49
C ASP A 541 17.37 10.26 -23.39
N LEU A 542 16.17 10.86 -23.31
CA LEU A 542 16.00 12.31 -23.22
C LEU A 542 16.42 12.85 -21.84
N ASP A 543 16.87 14.10 -21.85
CA ASP A 543 17.36 14.80 -20.67
C ASP A 543 16.19 15.42 -19.87
N ILE A 544 16.36 15.62 -18.57
CA ILE A 544 15.43 16.37 -17.72
C ILE A 544 15.10 17.77 -18.26
N HIS A 545 16.02 18.38 -19.02
CA HIS A 545 15.77 19.63 -19.73
C HIS A 545 14.65 19.50 -20.77
N ASP A 546 14.59 18.40 -21.53
CA ASP A 546 13.52 18.16 -22.51
C ASP A 546 12.14 18.06 -21.83
N PHE A 547 12.10 17.45 -20.64
CA PHE A 547 10.89 17.42 -19.81
C PHE A 547 10.52 18.83 -19.31
N THR A 548 11.51 19.60 -18.85
CA THR A 548 11.29 20.98 -18.37
C THR A 548 10.76 21.87 -19.49
N ASP A 549 11.29 21.74 -20.71
CA ASP A 549 10.85 22.50 -21.89
C ASP A 549 9.41 22.14 -22.30
N LEU A 550 9.01 20.87 -22.17
CA LEU A 550 7.62 20.47 -22.35
C LEU A 550 6.70 21.14 -21.34
N ILE A 551 7.07 21.15 -20.06
CA ILE A 551 6.30 21.79 -18.99
C ILE A 551 6.16 23.29 -19.25
N SER A 552 7.26 23.96 -19.62
CA SER A 552 7.25 25.38 -20.02
C SER A 552 6.33 25.61 -21.22
N SER A 553 6.41 24.77 -22.25
CA SER A 553 5.58 24.90 -23.46
C SER A 553 4.08 24.77 -23.18
N ILE A 554 3.70 23.88 -22.25
CA ILE A 554 2.31 23.76 -21.79
C ILE A 554 1.90 25.00 -21.00
N SER A 555 2.81 25.51 -20.15
CA SER A 555 2.59 26.75 -19.40
C SER A 555 2.32 27.93 -20.34
N ASP A 556 3.18 28.11 -21.34
CA ASP A 556 3.12 29.21 -22.31
C ASP A 556 1.86 29.16 -23.18
N ASN A 557 1.32 27.96 -23.44
CA ASN A 557 0.08 27.82 -24.19
C ASN A 557 -1.11 28.50 -23.48
N ALA A 558 -1.12 28.57 -22.15
CA ALA A 558 -2.21 29.18 -21.40
C ALA A 558 -2.40 30.68 -21.73
N PHE A 559 -1.33 31.37 -22.15
CA PHE A 559 -1.38 32.78 -22.58
C PHE A 559 -1.93 32.95 -24.00
N ASN A 560 -1.93 31.88 -24.81
CA ASN A 560 -2.26 31.92 -26.23
C ASN A 560 -3.67 31.38 -26.54
N VAL A 561 -4.41 30.95 -25.52
CA VAL A 561 -5.76 30.39 -25.65
C VAL A 561 -6.76 31.20 -24.84
N GLU A 562 -8.02 31.20 -25.29
CA GLU A 562 -9.05 32.04 -24.68
C GLU A 562 -9.51 31.52 -23.32
N ASN A 563 -9.65 30.20 -23.20
CA ASN A 563 -10.27 29.54 -22.05
C ASN A 563 -9.56 28.23 -21.67
N TYR A 564 -9.90 27.70 -20.49
CA TYR A 564 -9.27 26.50 -19.94
C TYR A 564 -9.58 25.22 -20.73
N ILE A 565 -10.69 25.18 -21.49
CA ILE A 565 -11.07 24.00 -22.29
C ILE A 565 -10.11 23.87 -23.47
N ASP A 566 -9.83 24.98 -24.14
CA ASP A 566 -8.85 25.02 -25.23
C ASP A 566 -7.44 24.68 -24.72
N TRP A 567 -7.08 25.16 -23.53
CA TRP A 567 -5.82 24.79 -22.89
C TRP A 567 -5.74 23.28 -22.61
N GLU A 568 -6.75 22.70 -21.96
CA GLU A 568 -6.82 21.27 -21.64
C GLU A 568 -6.73 20.40 -22.90
N ILE A 569 -7.46 20.76 -23.96
CA ILE A 569 -7.41 20.06 -25.25
C ILE A 569 -6.02 20.19 -25.89
N ASN A 570 -5.40 21.36 -25.82
CA ASN A 570 -4.09 21.62 -26.43
C ASN A 570 -2.94 20.86 -25.77
N ILE A 571 -3.06 20.46 -24.50
CA ILE A 571 -2.00 19.68 -23.81
C ILE A 571 -1.62 18.43 -24.62
N ASP A 572 -2.61 17.66 -25.09
CA ASP A 572 -2.34 16.45 -25.89
C ASP A 572 -1.64 16.78 -27.22
N PHE A 573 -2.01 17.89 -27.86
CA PHE A 573 -1.37 18.35 -29.10
C PHE A 573 0.07 18.80 -28.85
N ILE A 574 0.34 19.50 -27.74
CA ILE A 574 1.67 19.95 -27.35
C ILE A 574 2.57 18.75 -27.08
N ILE A 575 2.12 17.77 -26.29
CA ILE A 575 2.86 16.54 -26.01
C ILE A 575 3.19 15.81 -27.32
N LYS A 576 2.20 15.67 -28.21
CA LYS A 576 2.41 14.99 -29.51
C LYS A 576 3.42 15.72 -30.39
N ASN A 577 3.37 17.05 -30.45
CA ASN A 577 4.30 17.85 -31.23
C ASN A 577 5.71 17.82 -30.64
N TRP A 578 5.84 17.89 -29.32
CA TRP A 578 7.10 17.75 -28.60
C TRP A 578 7.79 16.41 -28.96
N LYS A 579 7.06 15.29 -28.93
CA LYS A 579 7.56 13.97 -29.39
C LYS A 579 7.94 13.91 -30.86
N ALA A 580 7.38 14.76 -31.71
CA ALA A 580 7.70 14.77 -33.14
C ALA A 580 8.95 15.62 -33.45
N ASN A 581 9.24 16.61 -32.60
CA ASN A 581 10.27 17.60 -32.83
C ASN A 581 11.60 17.29 -32.14
N ILE A 582 11.59 16.46 -31.09
CA ILE A 582 12.81 15.96 -30.44
C ILE A 582 13.30 14.74 -31.22
N ARG A 583 14.53 14.81 -31.72
CA ARG A 583 15.21 13.74 -32.47
C ARG A 583 16.53 13.39 -31.85
#